data_AF-A0A1F7UKC1-F1
#
_entry.id   AF-A0A1F7UKC1-F1
#
_cell.length_a   1.000
_cell.length_b   1.000
_cell.length_c   1.000
_cell.angle_alpha   90.00
_cell.angle_beta   90.00
_cell.angle_gamma   90.00
#
_symmetry.space_group_name_H-M   'P 1'
#
loop_
_entity.id
_entity.type
_entity.pdbx_description
1 polymer ?
#
loop_
_entity_poly.entity_id
_entity_poly.type
_entity_poly.pdbx_seq_one_letter_code
_entity_poly.pdbx_strand_id
1 'polypeptide(L)'
;MHTSETPPFISPSEDENQITPQQVRISGEYCKKVSNYDRAEKALTGRTPEDLYIDSGIEKERLFPEGKMILYVGDPYQVMGKFIDNKNFVTIDYEFGEQTQFIYNEQSFRENLASAAPALVRAITSCISGDYGDDQYSEDQIELLKQTLEKLKKAIELTNNAPYVHDDPEGYQSKYKEVIQAWSDVKTVIVKERALLKQRSKKMKMKEDMELVPFAQKDMDDIWYLCLKAIRGFQDIPDFYEKVWYPLYEHMQEEQKKQGKVFDDKERDEFIDKNVRRFSDPLRLKKKTKESHVVQAMFPALPFGDETFDRFVASWSLSTHVFHRLDAKEFNHTWEVIMRVLKQEGEAFIFPLYYKGLPSESKERMVETLKTYGSEHPDFLWELWDIFKNKVDDPASACTLYIKKQKLALQNKESIPTG
;
A
#
# COMPACT_ATOMS: atom_id res chain seq x y z
N MET A 1 -15.36 -21.30 -28.57
CA MET A 1 -14.33 -21.94 -27.73
C MET A 1 -13.26 -20.89 -27.47
N HIS A 2 -13.38 -20.14 -26.37
CA HIS A 2 -12.38 -19.16 -25.97
C HIS A 2 -11.43 -19.85 -24.99
N THR A 3 -10.19 -20.06 -25.42
CA THR A 3 -9.10 -20.46 -24.54
C THR A 3 -8.83 -19.28 -23.59
N SER A 4 -9.18 -19.46 -22.32
CA SER A 4 -8.74 -18.59 -21.24
C SER A 4 -7.24 -18.82 -21.07
N GLU A 5 -6.43 -18.15 -21.87
CA GLU A 5 -4.99 -18.06 -21.60
C GLU A 5 -4.82 -17.15 -20.38
N THR A 6 -4.83 -17.78 -19.22
CA THR A 6 -4.27 -17.25 -17.98
C THR A 6 -2.87 -16.73 -18.32
N PRO A 7 -2.50 -15.48 -18.01
CA PRO A 7 -1.10 -15.08 -18.04
C PRO A 7 -0.32 -16.03 -17.12
N PRO A 8 0.99 -16.25 -17.35
CA PRO A 8 1.76 -17.28 -16.66
C PRO A 8 1.86 -16.92 -15.17
N PHE A 9 0.88 -17.35 -14.39
CA PHE A 9 1.04 -17.60 -12.98
C PHE A 9 1.82 -18.90 -12.92
N ILE A 10 3.13 -18.78 -12.79
CA ILE A 10 3.94 -19.91 -12.33
C ILE A 10 3.46 -20.10 -10.89
N SER A 11 2.77 -21.21 -10.61
CA SER A 11 2.70 -21.73 -9.23
C SER A 11 4.11 -21.63 -8.68
N PRO A 12 4.33 -21.09 -7.45
CA PRO A 12 5.68 -20.90 -6.92
C PRO A 12 6.50 -22.15 -7.24
N SER A 13 7.44 -22.00 -8.17
CA SER A 13 8.24 -23.11 -8.64
C SER A 13 8.97 -23.67 -7.43
N GLU A 14 9.02 -24.99 -7.30
CA GLU A 14 9.78 -25.69 -6.27
C GLU A 14 11.29 -25.35 -6.30
N ASP A 15 11.74 -24.58 -7.29
CA ASP A 15 13.05 -23.93 -7.30
C ASP A 15 13.04 -22.63 -6.48
N GLU A 16 13.28 -22.80 -5.19
CA GLU A 16 13.83 -21.78 -4.28
C GLU A 16 15.20 -21.27 -4.78
N ASN A 17 15.24 -20.52 -5.88
CA ASN A 17 16.45 -19.78 -6.23
C ASN A 17 16.48 -18.44 -5.48
N GLN A 18 17.04 -18.54 -4.26
CA GLN A 18 17.93 -17.58 -3.61
C GLN A 18 17.38 -16.17 -3.31
N ILE A 19 16.35 -16.09 -2.44
CA ILE A 19 16.22 -14.90 -1.58
C ILE A 19 17.04 -15.17 -0.32
N THR A 20 18.10 -14.39 -0.10
CA THR A 20 18.93 -14.55 1.10
C THR A 20 18.13 -14.20 2.36
N PRO A 21 18.42 -14.82 3.53
CA PRO A 21 17.80 -14.43 4.80
C PRO A 21 17.91 -12.93 5.10
N GLN A 22 18.97 -12.29 4.60
CA GLN A 22 19.20 -10.85 4.70
C GLN A 22 18.21 -10.04 3.84
N GLN A 23 17.94 -10.44 2.59
CA GLN A 23 16.92 -9.81 1.73
C GLN A 23 15.51 -10.00 2.30
N VAL A 24 15.21 -11.15 2.93
CA VAL A 24 13.94 -11.38 3.63
C VAL A 24 13.77 -10.43 4.81
N ARG A 25 14.81 -10.25 5.62
CA ARG A 25 14.80 -9.34 6.78
C ARG A 25 14.66 -7.88 6.37
N ILE A 26 15.44 -7.42 5.39
CA ILE A 26 15.38 -6.05 4.85
C ILE A 26 13.99 -5.78 4.27
N SER A 27 13.43 -6.72 3.50
CA SER A 27 12.07 -6.61 2.99
C SER A 27 11.04 -6.52 4.12
N GLY A 28 11.21 -7.27 5.21
CA GLY A 28 10.33 -7.22 6.38
C GLY A 28 10.37 -5.87 7.10
N GLU A 29 11.55 -5.32 7.34
CA GLU A 29 11.74 -3.99 7.97
C GLU A 29 11.19 -2.86 7.07
N TYR A 30 11.44 -2.94 5.76
CA TYR A 30 10.87 -2.04 4.77
C TYR A 30 9.33 -2.10 4.74
N CYS A 31 8.75 -3.30 4.68
CA CYS A 31 7.30 -3.48 4.67
C CYS A 31 6.64 -2.90 5.93
N LYS A 32 7.31 -2.97 7.09
CA LYS A 32 6.86 -2.31 8.33
C LYS A 32 6.87 -0.78 8.18
N LYS A 33 7.93 -0.18 7.60
CA LYS A 33 8.00 1.27 7.32
C LYS A 33 6.91 1.72 6.34
N VAL A 34 6.75 1.03 5.20
CA VAL A 34 5.68 1.31 4.23
C VAL A 34 4.32 1.28 4.91
N SER A 35 4.03 0.21 5.67
CA SER A 35 2.76 0.05 6.37
C SER A 35 2.45 1.17 7.37
N ASN A 36 3.48 1.79 7.96
CA ASN A 36 3.33 2.82 8.97
C ASN A 36 3.18 4.23 8.36
N TYR A 37 3.92 4.55 7.30
CA TYR A 37 3.99 5.91 6.75
C TYR A 37 3.10 6.12 5.51
N ASP A 38 3.00 5.13 4.61
CA ASP A 38 2.17 5.21 3.41
C ASP A 38 0.66 5.30 3.74
N ARG A 39 0.24 4.67 4.85
CA ARG A 39 -1.13 4.75 5.36
C ARG A 39 -1.55 6.14 5.84
N ALA A 40 -0.62 6.97 6.32
CA ALA A 40 -0.95 8.24 6.97
C ALA A 40 -1.07 9.42 5.99
N GLU A 41 -0.58 9.26 4.75
CA GLU A 41 -0.37 10.37 3.82
C GLU A 41 -1.08 10.22 2.46
N LYS A 42 -1.79 9.11 2.22
CA LYS A 42 -2.50 8.88 0.96
C LYS A 42 -3.91 9.47 0.93
N ALA A 43 -4.19 10.20 -0.14
CA ALA A 43 -5.54 10.62 -0.51
C ALA A 43 -6.20 9.52 -1.37
N LEU A 44 -7.20 8.83 -0.81
CA LEU A 44 -7.99 7.75 -1.44
C LEU A 44 -8.90 8.22 -2.60
N THR A 45 -8.56 9.33 -3.26
CA THR A 45 -9.30 9.81 -4.44
C THR A 45 -8.91 9.09 -5.72
N GLY A 46 -7.73 8.45 -5.76
CA GLY A 46 -7.18 7.69 -6.89
C GLY A 46 -6.96 8.52 -8.17
N ARG A 47 -5.84 8.31 -8.85
CA ARG A 47 -5.47 9.05 -10.06
C ARG A 47 -5.95 8.36 -11.32
N THR A 48 -6.46 9.16 -12.25
CA THR A 48 -6.70 8.71 -13.63
C THR A 48 -5.40 8.83 -14.44
N PRO A 49 -5.31 8.18 -15.61
CA PRO A 49 -4.18 8.39 -16.52
C PRO A 49 -3.91 9.87 -16.87
N GLU A 50 -4.95 10.70 -16.94
CA GLU A 50 -4.84 12.14 -17.17
C GLU A 50 -4.19 12.86 -15.99
N ASP A 51 -4.54 12.48 -14.75
CA ASP A 51 -3.88 13.01 -13.55
C ASP A 51 -2.38 12.64 -13.56
N LEU A 52 -2.05 11.39 -13.95
CA LEU A 52 -0.65 10.95 -14.07
C LEU A 52 0.14 11.77 -15.10
N TYR A 53 -0.49 12.12 -16.22
CA TYR A 53 0.13 13.00 -17.21
C TYR A 53 0.38 14.40 -16.64
N ILE A 54 -0.58 14.96 -15.90
CA ILE A 54 -0.43 16.28 -15.27
C ILE A 54 0.73 16.28 -14.27
N ASP A 55 0.88 15.19 -13.51
CA ASP A 55 1.88 15.08 -12.44
C ASP A 55 3.29 14.76 -12.96
N SER A 56 3.41 14.01 -14.05
CA SER A 56 4.70 13.52 -14.58
C SER A 56 5.15 14.17 -15.88
N GLY A 57 4.22 14.76 -16.64
CA GLY A 57 4.44 15.17 -18.02
C GLY A 57 4.58 14.00 -19.00
N ILE A 58 4.40 12.74 -18.56
CA ILE A 58 4.60 11.53 -19.35
C ILE A 58 3.27 11.06 -19.93
N GLU A 59 3.25 10.87 -21.25
CA GLU A 59 2.07 10.38 -21.97
C GLU A 59 1.66 8.99 -21.52
N LYS A 60 0.34 8.76 -21.50
CA LYS A 60 -0.27 7.49 -21.10
C LYS A 60 0.30 6.32 -21.90
N GLU A 61 0.52 6.51 -23.19
CA GLU A 61 1.00 5.48 -24.12
C GLU A 61 2.43 5.05 -23.80
N ARG A 62 3.24 5.93 -23.18
CA ARG A 62 4.59 5.60 -22.73
C ARG A 62 4.59 4.84 -21.41
N LEU A 63 3.73 5.25 -20.46
CA LEU A 63 3.57 4.58 -19.16
C LEU A 63 2.87 3.21 -19.31
N PHE A 64 1.87 3.15 -20.19
CA PHE A 64 0.97 2.00 -20.39
C PHE A 64 0.88 1.61 -21.87
N PRO A 65 2.00 1.21 -22.51
CA PRO A 65 2.03 0.82 -23.91
C PRO A 65 1.18 -0.43 -24.17
N GLU A 66 0.48 -0.43 -25.30
CA GLU A 66 -0.34 -1.56 -25.72
C GLU A 66 0.51 -2.83 -25.93
N GLY A 67 -0.04 -3.98 -25.55
CA GLY A 67 0.62 -5.28 -25.73
C GLY A 67 1.81 -5.57 -24.80
N LYS A 68 2.21 -4.63 -23.94
CA LYS A 68 3.33 -4.76 -22.99
C LYS A 68 2.88 -5.18 -21.60
N MET A 69 3.70 -5.97 -20.90
CA MET A 69 3.45 -6.35 -19.50
C MET A 69 3.83 -5.20 -18.57
N ILE A 70 2.87 -4.71 -17.80
CA ILE A 70 3.01 -3.54 -16.95
C ILE A 70 2.77 -3.93 -15.49
N LEU A 71 3.67 -3.51 -14.61
CA LEU A 71 3.48 -3.50 -13.17
C LEU A 71 3.19 -2.06 -12.71
N TYR A 72 2.04 -1.84 -12.10
CA TYR A 72 1.65 -0.56 -11.51
C TYR A 72 1.68 -0.61 -9.99
N VAL A 73 2.37 0.36 -9.40
CA VAL A 73 2.79 0.48 -8.01
C VAL A 73 2.22 1.80 -7.48
N GLY A 74 1.01 1.82 -6.93
CA GLY A 74 0.48 3.07 -6.38
C GLY A 74 -0.99 3.10 -6.08
N ASP A 75 -1.60 4.26 -6.39
CA ASP A 75 -3.01 4.62 -6.13
C ASP A 75 -4.02 3.46 -6.28
N PRO A 76 -5.14 3.51 -5.54
CA PRO A 76 -6.11 2.43 -5.45
C PRO A 76 -6.49 1.88 -6.83
N TYR A 77 -6.38 0.56 -6.99
CA TYR A 77 -6.69 -0.17 -8.22
C TYR A 77 -8.10 0.14 -8.77
N GLN A 78 -9.01 0.61 -7.91
CA GLN A 78 -10.39 0.97 -8.19
C GLN A 78 -10.51 2.05 -9.27
N VAL A 79 -9.48 2.87 -9.48
CA VAL A 79 -9.44 3.88 -10.53
C VAL A 79 -8.66 3.34 -11.74
N MET A 80 -7.37 3.02 -11.59
CA MET A 80 -6.53 2.57 -12.71
C MET A 80 -7.03 1.28 -13.37
N GLY A 81 -7.55 0.33 -12.59
CA GLY A 81 -8.14 -0.90 -13.10
C GLY A 81 -9.46 -0.72 -13.84
N LYS A 82 -10.15 0.42 -13.71
CA LYS A 82 -11.30 0.77 -14.58
C LYS A 82 -10.85 1.37 -15.91
N PHE A 83 -9.73 2.09 -15.93
CA PHE A 83 -9.23 2.76 -17.14
C PHE A 83 -8.31 1.88 -17.99
N ILE A 84 -7.63 0.92 -17.36
CA ILE A 84 -6.65 0.02 -17.98
C ILE A 84 -6.99 -1.41 -17.56
N ASP A 85 -8.17 -1.87 -17.98
CA ASP A 85 -8.62 -3.24 -17.74
C ASP A 85 -8.08 -4.17 -18.84
N ASN A 86 -6.83 -4.61 -18.67
CA ASN A 86 -6.11 -5.46 -19.64
C ASN A 86 -5.36 -6.58 -18.91
N LYS A 87 -5.32 -7.76 -19.53
CA LYS A 87 -4.57 -8.93 -19.05
C LYS A 87 -3.07 -8.67 -18.82
N ASN A 88 -2.50 -7.69 -19.50
CA ASN A 88 -1.10 -7.32 -19.38
C ASN A 88 -0.83 -6.23 -18.32
N PHE A 89 -1.85 -5.73 -17.62
CA PHE A 89 -1.72 -4.65 -16.64
C PHE A 89 -1.91 -5.18 -15.23
N VAL A 90 -0.82 -5.37 -14.50
CA VAL A 90 -0.85 -5.86 -13.11
C VAL A 90 -0.72 -4.66 -12.18
N THR A 91 -1.73 -4.43 -11.34
CA THR A 91 -1.61 -3.48 -10.23
C THR A 91 -1.25 -4.24 -8.98
N ILE A 92 -0.21 -3.79 -8.28
CA ILE A 92 -0.01 -4.20 -6.89
C ILE A 92 -0.73 -3.25 -5.96
N ASP A 93 -1.65 -3.85 -5.21
CA ASP A 93 -2.42 -3.16 -4.21
C ASP A 93 -1.60 -3.13 -2.91
N TYR A 94 -0.87 -2.05 -2.66
CA TYR A 94 -0.24 -1.84 -1.33
C TYR A 94 -1.27 -1.58 -0.24
N GLU A 95 -2.51 -1.27 -0.63
CA GLU A 95 -3.67 -1.16 0.23
C GLU A 95 -4.17 -2.54 0.72
N PHE A 96 -3.22 -3.45 1.00
CA PHE A 96 -3.20 -4.16 2.29
C PHE A 96 -3.27 -3.22 3.50
N GLY A 97 -3.23 -1.91 3.25
CA GLY A 97 -3.74 -0.81 4.06
C GLY A 97 -5.27 -0.70 4.19
N GLU A 98 -6.02 -1.00 3.12
CA GLU A 98 -7.47 -1.20 3.18
C GLU A 98 -7.85 -2.68 3.42
N GLN A 99 -6.90 -3.60 3.55
CA GLN A 99 -7.02 -4.52 4.67
C GLN A 99 -6.59 -3.70 5.89
N THR A 100 -7.46 -3.59 6.88
CA THR A 100 -6.97 -3.56 8.26
C THR A 100 -5.73 -4.42 8.36
N GLN A 101 -4.62 -3.93 8.94
CA GLN A 101 -3.42 -4.71 9.28
C GLN A 101 -3.71 -6.19 9.07
N PHE A 102 -3.22 -6.82 7.98
CA PHE A 102 -3.47 -8.26 7.76
C PHE A 102 -3.44 -8.90 9.13
N ILE A 103 -4.57 -9.45 9.59
CA ILE A 103 -4.82 -9.56 11.02
C ILE A 103 -3.86 -10.61 11.55
N TYR A 104 -2.65 -10.21 11.91
CA TYR A 104 -1.67 -11.09 12.51
C TYR A 104 -2.09 -11.40 13.94
N ASN A 105 -2.86 -10.49 14.53
CA ASN A 105 -3.39 -10.56 15.87
C ASN A 105 -4.68 -9.73 15.96
N GLU A 106 -5.79 -10.39 16.31
CA GLU A 106 -7.10 -9.77 16.51
C GLU A 106 -7.11 -8.72 17.64
N GLN A 107 -6.44 -9.01 18.75
CA GLN A 107 -6.32 -8.11 19.89
C GLN A 107 -5.62 -6.81 19.48
N SER A 108 -4.46 -6.92 18.83
CA SER A 108 -3.73 -5.74 18.35
C SER A 108 -4.58 -4.92 17.37
N PHE A 109 -5.32 -5.59 16.48
CA PHE A 109 -6.24 -4.90 15.57
C PHE A 109 -7.29 -4.07 16.32
N ARG A 110 -7.94 -4.65 17.33
CA ARG A 110 -8.97 -3.97 18.14
C ARG A 110 -8.39 -2.85 19.00
N GLU A 111 -7.24 -3.06 19.63
CA GLU A 111 -6.53 -2.04 20.40
C GLU A 111 -6.17 -0.83 19.52
N ASN A 112 -5.75 -1.06 18.27
CA ASN A 112 -5.48 0.00 17.31
C ASN A 112 -6.73 0.76 16.87
N LEU A 113 -7.91 0.12 16.83
CA LEU A 113 -9.18 0.82 16.62
C LEU A 113 -9.56 1.65 17.85
N ALA A 114 -9.43 1.06 19.04
CA ALA A 114 -9.77 1.67 20.32
C ALA A 114 -8.86 2.84 20.69
N SER A 115 -7.61 2.88 20.20
CA SER A 115 -6.70 4.00 20.42
C SER A 115 -6.93 5.18 19.45
N ALA A 116 -7.33 4.90 18.21
CA ALA A 116 -7.61 5.93 17.20
C ALA A 116 -8.96 6.63 17.43
N ALA A 117 -9.98 5.87 17.82
CA ALA A 117 -11.34 6.36 18.01
C ALA A 117 -11.50 7.54 19.00
N PRO A 118 -10.85 7.56 20.18
CA PRO A 118 -10.95 8.66 21.13
C PRO A 118 -10.45 10.01 20.60
N ALA A 119 -9.44 10.01 19.73
CA ALA A 119 -8.95 11.24 19.11
C ALA A 119 -10.01 11.85 18.19
N LEU A 120 -10.71 11.02 17.43
CA LEU A 120 -11.80 11.45 16.54
C LEU A 120 -13.04 11.89 17.31
N VAL A 121 -13.39 11.17 18.39
CA VAL A 121 -14.46 11.60 19.31
C VAL A 121 -14.16 12.99 19.87
N ARG A 122 -12.92 13.26 20.30
CA ARG A 122 -12.53 14.60 20.77
C ARG A 122 -12.61 15.64 19.66
N ALA A 123 -12.09 15.35 18.47
CA ALA A 123 -12.14 16.27 17.34
C ALA A 123 -13.58 16.70 17.01
N ILE A 124 -14.49 15.74 16.82
CA ILE A 124 -15.91 16.02 16.56
C ILE A 124 -16.55 16.77 17.74
N THR A 125 -16.23 16.40 18.98
CA THR A 125 -16.78 17.07 20.17
C THR A 125 -16.39 18.55 20.22
N SER A 126 -15.12 18.88 19.96
CA SER A 126 -14.63 20.26 19.93
C SER A 126 -15.22 21.09 18.78
N CYS A 127 -15.55 20.44 17.65
CA CYS A 127 -16.31 21.09 16.57
C CYS A 127 -17.74 21.44 17.03
N ILE A 128 -18.38 20.57 17.80
CA ILE A 128 -19.74 20.79 18.31
C ILE A 128 -19.79 21.86 19.41
N SER A 129 -18.77 21.92 20.28
CA SER A 129 -18.74 22.83 21.42
C SER A 129 -18.32 24.26 21.10
N GLY A 130 -17.91 24.54 19.85
CA GLY A 130 -17.45 25.87 19.45
C GLY A 130 -16.02 26.19 19.90
N ASP A 131 -15.22 25.21 20.32
CA ASP A 131 -13.83 25.41 20.77
C ASP A 131 -12.93 26.02 19.66
N TYR A 132 -13.36 25.90 18.40
CA TYR A 132 -12.70 26.48 17.22
C TYR A 132 -13.31 27.82 16.77
N GLY A 133 -14.33 28.34 17.46
CA GLY A 133 -15.05 29.58 17.16
C GLY A 133 -16.54 29.34 16.84
N ASP A 134 -17.43 30.13 17.43
CA ASP A 134 -18.90 29.94 17.36
C ASP A 134 -19.50 30.10 15.94
N ASP A 135 -18.80 30.76 15.02
CA ASP A 135 -19.30 31.10 13.67
C ASP A 135 -18.85 30.13 12.56
N GLN A 136 -18.24 29.01 12.94
CA GLN A 136 -17.58 28.12 12.00
C GLN A 136 -18.52 27.08 11.34
N TYR A 137 -19.60 26.68 12.00
CA TYR A 137 -20.49 25.62 11.51
C TYR A 137 -21.93 26.09 11.49
N SER A 138 -22.69 25.76 10.44
CA SER A 138 -24.13 25.98 10.42
C SER A 138 -24.85 25.02 11.39
N GLU A 139 -26.06 25.37 11.83
CA GLU A 139 -26.88 24.51 12.71
C GLU A 139 -27.05 23.09 12.15
N ASP A 140 -27.31 22.96 10.85
CA ASP A 140 -27.40 21.68 10.15
C ASP A 140 -26.10 20.85 10.25
N GLN A 141 -24.92 21.51 10.21
CA GLN A 141 -23.63 20.84 10.32
C GLN A 141 -23.38 20.38 11.76
N ILE A 142 -23.74 21.19 12.75
CA ILE A 142 -23.65 20.83 14.17
C ILE A 142 -24.54 19.62 14.46
N GLU A 143 -25.77 19.60 13.96
CA GLU A 143 -26.70 18.48 14.14
C GLU A 143 -26.16 17.19 13.51
N LEU A 144 -25.57 17.30 12.34
CA LEU A 144 -24.94 16.16 11.69
C LEU A 144 -23.70 15.63 12.43
N LEU A 145 -22.85 16.53 12.94
CA LEU A 145 -21.70 16.16 13.75
C LEU A 145 -22.14 15.43 15.02
N LYS A 146 -23.25 15.85 15.65
CA LYS A 146 -23.86 15.14 16.78
C LYS A 146 -24.30 13.73 16.39
N GLN A 147 -25.01 13.58 15.26
CA GLN A 147 -25.43 12.25 14.77
C GLN A 147 -24.23 11.34 14.44
N THR A 148 -23.17 11.92 13.86
CA THR A 148 -21.92 11.20 13.57
C THR A 148 -21.24 10.74 14.86
N LEU A 149 -21.17 11.62 15.86
CA LEU A 149 -20.59 11.36 17.17
C LEU A 149 -21.33 10.22 17.89
N GLU A 150 -22.66 10.22 17.89
CA GLU A 150 -23.47 9.15 18.49
C GLU A 150 -23.23 7.80 17.81
N LYS A 151 -23.25 7.77 16.48
CA LYS A 151 -22.99 6.54 15.71
C LYS A 151 -21.57 6.03 15.95
N LEU A 152 -20.59 6.92 15.99
CA LEU A 152 -19.19 6.57 16.24
C LEU A 152 -19.02 5.97 17.65
N LYS A 153 -19.61 6.59 18.68
CA LYS A 153 -19.60 6.06 20.06
C LYS A 153 -20.21 4.66 20.13
N LYS A 154 -21.36 4.45 19.47
CA LYS A 154 -22.00 3.12 19.39
C LYS A 154 -21.13 2.09 18.69
N ALA A 155 -20.48 2.46 17.58
CA ALA A 155 -19.58 1.57 16.86
C ALA A 155 -18.37 1.15 17.71
N ILE A 156 -17.81 2.08 18.48
CA ILE A 156 -16.71 1.83 19.42
C ILE A 156 -17.16 0.88 20.55
N GLU A 157 -18.33 1.15 21.15
CA GLU A 157 -18.89 0.30 22.21
C GLU A 157 -19.08 -1.15 21.73
N LEU A 158 -19.70 -1.34 20.57
CA LEU A 158 -19.89 -2.66 19.98
C LEU A 158 -18.55 -3.35 19.67
N THR A 159 -17.54 -2.60 19.22
CA THR A 159 -16.19 -3.12 18.95
C THR A 159 -15.54 -3.66 20.21
N ASN A 160 -15.67 -2.94 21.33
CA ASN A 160 -15.10 -3.34 22.62
C ASN A 160 -15.84 -4.53 23.26
N ASN A 161 -17.15 -4.65 23.01
CA ASN A 161 -18.00 -5.69 23.59
C ASN A 161 -18.10 -6.96 22.73
N ALA A 162 -17.61 -6.94 21.49
CA ALA A 162 -17.61 -8.13 20.65
C ALA A 162 -16.64 -9.19 21.23
N PRO A 163 -17.02 -10.47 21.30
CA PRO A 163 -16.14 -11.52 21.79
C PRO A 163 -14.98 -11.78 20.81
N TYR A 164 -13.85 -12.30 21.30
CA TYR A 164 -12.79 -12.79 20.43
C TYR A 164 -13.20 -14.11 19.77
N VAL A 165 -12.73 -14.38 18.55
CA VAL A 165 -13.09 -15.64 17.84
C VAL A 165 -12.68 -16.87 18.62
N HIS A 166 -11.53 -16.82 19.29
CA HIS A 166 -11.02 -17.94 20.09
C HIS A 166 -11.76 -18.13 21.42
N ASP A 167 -12.39 -17.07 21.96
CA ASP A 167 -13.14 -17.11 23.22
C ASP A 167 -14.58 -17.60 23.02
N ASP A 168 -15.20 -17.27 21.88
CA ASP A 168 -16.56 -17.68 21.54
C ASP A 168 -16.69 -18.05 20.05
N PRO A 169 -16.20 -19.24 19.63
CA PRO A 169 -16.17 -19.67 18.24
C PRO A 169 -17.55 -19.80 17.56
N GLU A 170 -18.63 -19.90 18.34
CA GLU A 170 -19.99 -20.10 17.82
C GLU A 170 -20.82 -18.79 17.86
N GLY A 171 -20.58 -17.92 18.85
CA GLY A 171 -21.38 -16.70 19.05
C GLY A 171 -20.81 -15.41 18.42
N TYR A 172 -19.52 -15.37 18.07
CA TYR A 172 -18.86 -14.15 17.56
C TYR A 172 -19.51 -13.58 16.28
N GLN A 173 -20.02 -14.45 15.41
CA GLN A 173 -20.50 -14.09 14.07
C GLN A 173 -21.64 -13.06 14.11
N SER A 174 -22.55 -13.21 15.07
CA SER A 174 -23.69 -12.29 15.23
C SER A 174 -23.20 -10.89 15.65
N LYS A 175 -22.28 -10.84 16.61
CA LYS A 175 -21.69 -9.60 17.13
C LYS A 175 -20.83 -8.90 16.12
N TYR A 176 -20.10 -9.62 15.30
CA TYR A 176 -19.31 -9.02 14.22
C TYR A 176 -20.20 -8.35 13.19
N LYS A 177 -21.34 -8.96 12.83
CA LYS A 177 -22.32 -8.32 11.95
C LYS A 177 -22.87 -7.01 12.54
N GLU A 178 -23.15 -6.98 13.85
CA GLU A 178 -23.57 -5.75 14.55
C GLU A 178 -22.49 -4.66 14.48
N VAL A 179 -21.22 -5.03 14.74
CA VAL A 179 -20.08 -4.11 14.65
C VAL A 179 -19.92 -3.56 13.22
N ILE A 180 -19.89 -4.45 12.23
CA ILE A 180 -19.77 -4.09 10.81
C ILE A 180 -20.86 -3.10 10.40
N GLN A 181 -22.10 -3.36 10.80
CA GLN A 181 -23.22 -2.48 10.48
C GLN A 181 -23.06 -1.11 11.14
N ALA A 182 -22.66 -1.05 12.42
CA ALA A 182 -22.47 0.21 13.12
C ALA A 182 -21.39 1.09 12.47
N TRP A 183 -20.26 0.52 12.06
CA TRP A 183 -19.23 1.26 11.32
C TRP A 183 -19.68 1.65 9.91
N SER A 184 -20.49 0.82 9.24
CA SER A 184 -21.10 1.16 7.95
C SER A 184 -22.07 2.35 8.04
N ASP A 185 -22.80 2.45 9.14
CA ASP A 185 -23.70 3.59 9.39
C ASP A 185 -22.91 4.89 9.56
N VAL A 186 -21.80 4.88 10.30
CA VAL A 186 -20.88 6.04 10.42
C VAL A 186 -20.33 6.43 9.05
N LYS A 187 -19.81 5.45 8.29
CA LYS A 187 -19.26 5.67 6.94
C LYS A 187 -20.27 6.36 6.01
N THR A 188 -21.54 5.94 6.08
CA THR A 188 -22.60 6.47 5.22
C THR A 188 -22.83 7.96 5.45
N VAL A 189 -22.78 8.41 6.71
CA VAL A 189 -22.88 9.83 7.05
C VAL A 189 -21.70 10.60 6.47
N ILE A 190 -20.47 10.13 6.71
CA ILE A 190 -19.25 10.80 6.22
C ILE A 190 -19.19 10.88 4.68
N VAL A 191 -19.60 9.83 3.97
CA VAL A 191 -19.60 9.83 2.49
C VAL A 191 -20.55 10.90 1.92
N LYS A 192 -21.73 11.07 2.53
CA LYS A 192 -22.69 12.11 2.11
C LYS A 192 -22.08 13.49 2.29
N GLU A 193 -21.39 13.73 3.40
CA GLU A 193 -20.73 15.03 3.64
C GLU A 193 -19.57 15.32 2.72
N ARG A 194 -18.70 14.34 2.49
CA ARG A 194 -17.59 14.48 1.53
C ARG A 194 -18.12 14.86 0.14
N ALA A 195 -19.28 14.32 -0.26
CA ALA A 195 -19.92 14.67 -1.53
C ALA A 195 -20.45 16.11 -1.55
N LEU A 196 -21.10 16.56 -0.46
CA LEU A 196 -21.59 17.93 -0.33
C LEU A 196 -20.44 18.96 -0.30
N LEU A 197 -19.35 18.67 0.42
CA LEU A 197 -18.17 19.53 0.47
C LEU A 197 -17.48 19.65 -0.89
N LYS A 198 -17.35 18.55 -1.63
CA LYS A 198 -16.84 18.59 -3.01
C LYS A 198 -17.71 19.43 -3.95
N GLN A 199 -19.03 19.49 -3.71
CA GLN A 199 -19.92 20.36 -4.49
C GLN A 199 -19.79 21.83 -4.09
N ARG A 200 -19.60 22.12 -2.80
CA ARG A 200 -19.38 23.48 -2.28
C ARG A 200 -18.03 24.04 -2.74
N SER A 201 -16.96 23.27 -2.65
CA SER A 201 -15.61 23.68 -3.07
C SER A 201 -15.53 23.99 -4.57
N LYS A 202 -16.25 23.25 -5.41
CA LYS A 202 -16.37 23.54 -6.85
C LYS A 202 -17.09 24.85 -7.17
N LYS A 203 -17.90 25.37 -6.24
CA LYS A 203 -18.66 26.62 -6.42
C LYS A 203 -17.95 27.86 -5.86
N MET A 204 -16.91 27.69 -5.04
CA MET A 204 -16.14 28.79 -4.45
C MET A 204 -15.02 29.27 -5.40
N LYS A 205 -14.90 30.60 -5.59
CA LYS A 205 -13.85 31.23 -6.40
C LYS A 205 -12.82 31.89 -5.47
N MET A 206 -11.53 31.55 -5.67
CA MET A 206 -10.32 32.16 -5.09
C MET A 206 -9.96 31.87 -3.62
N LYS A 207 -8.66 32.05 -3.36
CA LYS A 207 -7.81 31.54 -2.27
C LYS A 207 -8.13 32.05 -0.85
N GLU A 208 -8.91 33.10 -0.71
CA GLU A 208 -9.14 33.77 0.58
C GLU A 208 -10.30 33.14 1.38
N ASP A 209 -11.21 32.41 0.73
CA ASP A 209 -12.30 31.67 1.40
C ASP A 209 -11.90 30.25 1.84
N MET A 210 -10.67 29.82 1.56
CA MET A 210 -10.17 28.48 1.92
C MET A 210 -9.94 28.29 3.44
N GLU A 211 -9.93 29.39 4.21
CA GLU A 211 -9.77 29.35 5.67
C GLU A 211 -11.07 29.00 6.42
N LEU A 212 -12.22 28.94 5.73
CA LEU A 212 -13.53 28.60 6.29
C LEU A 212 -13.95 27.16 5.94
N VAL A 213 -13.14 26.15 6.29
CA VAL A 213 -13.61 24.74 6.29
C VAL A 213 -13.53 24.16 7.69
N PRO A 214 -14.51 24.44 8.55
CA PRO A 214 -14.57 23.85 9.87
C PRO A 214 -15.15 22.44 9.72
N PHE A 215 -14.42 21.47 10.26
CA PHE A 215 -14.25 20.08 9.85
C PHE A 215 -13.30 19.98 8.67
N ALA A 216 -12.00 20.00 8.98
CA ALA A 216 -10.96 19.87 7.98
C ALA A 216 -11.23 18.59 7.18
N GLN A 217 -11.19 18.68 5.85
CA GLN A 217 -11.31 17.55 4.93
C GLN A 217 -10.54 16.30 5.43
N LYS A 218 -9.40 16.54 6.08
CA LYS A 218 -8.56 15.56 6.77
C LYS A 218 -9.29 14.75 7.85
N ASP A 219 -10.03 15.38 8.76
CA ASP A 219 -10.73 14.68 9.86
C ASP A 219 -11.84 13.75 9.33
N MET A 220 -12.52 14.15 8.26
CA MET A 220 -13.49 13.26 7.56
C MET A 220 -12.81 12.09 6.89
N ASP A 221 -11.67 12.32 6.26
CA ASP A 221 -10.91 11.28 5.60
C ASP A 221 -10.40 10.27 6.64
N ASP A 222 -9.95 10.73 7.82
CA ASP A 222 -9.53 9.90 8.94
C ASP A 222 -10.68 9.05 9.52
N ILE A 223 -11.87 9.64 9.72
CA ILE A 223 -13.05 8.89 10.19
C ILE A 223 -13.50 7.87 9.15
N TRP A 224 -13.56 8.28 7.89
CA TRP A 224 -13.93 7.38 6.80
C TRP A 224 -12.96 6.20 6.69
N TYR A 225 -11.66 6.45 6.84
CA TYR A 225 -10.64 5.42 6.86
C TYR A 225 -10.82 4.48 8.06
N LEU A 226 -11.07 5.01 9.26
CA LEU A 226 -11.32 4.19 10.43
C LEU A 226 -12.55 3.28 10.26
N CYS A 227 -13.61 3.78 9.60
CA CYS A 227 -14.79 2.99 9.30
C CYS A 227 -14.49 1.85 8.33
N LEU A 228 -13.76 2.14 7.23
CA LEU A 228 -13.33 1.11 6.29
C LEU A 228 -12.48 0.05 6.97
N LYS A 229 -11.56 0.50 7.82
CA LYS A 229 -10.72 -0.36 8.66
C LYS A 229 -11.65 -1.28 9.46
N ALA A 230 -12.45 -0.77 10.37
CA ALA A 230 -13.29 -1.62 11.21
C ALA A 230 -14.20 -2.60 10.43
N ILE A 231 -14.92 -2.13 9.40
CA ILE A 231 -15.80 -2.98 8.57
C ILE A 231 -15.04 -4.18 8.01
N ARG A 232 -13.90 -3.94 7.36
CA ARG A 232 -13.17 -5.01 6.69
C ARG A 232 -12.46 -5.91 7.68
N GLY A 233 -11.91 -5.37 8.77
CA GLY A 233 -11.24 -6.19 9.77
C GLY A 233 -12.16 -7.20 10.40
N PHE A 234 -13.35 -6.79 10.83
CA PHE A 234 -14.36 -7.72 11.35
C PHE A 234 -14.89 -8.72 10.31
N GLN A 235 -14.75 -8.44 9.01
CA GLN A 235 -15.03 -9.42 7.94
C GLN A 235 -13.87 -10.42 7.75
N ASP A 236 -12.63 -9.98 7.93
CA ASP A 236 -11.42 -10.75 7.62
C ASP A 236 -10.92 -11.59 8.82
N ILE A 237 -11.25 -11.24 10.08
CA ILE A 237 -10.83 -11.99 11.28
C ILE A 237 -11.17 -13.50 11.17
N PRO A 238 -12.40 -13.91 10.79
CA PRO A 238 -12.75 -15.33 10.72
C PRO A 238 -11.90 -16.10 9.71
N ASP A 239 -11.72 -15.51 8.53
CA ASP A 239 -10.87 -16.05 7.48
C ASP A 239 -9.42 -16.20 7.93
N PHE A 240 -8.90 -15.25 8.72
CA PHE A 240 -7.57 -15.36 9.32
C PHE A 240 -7.48 -16.57 10.26
N TYR A 241 -8.43 -16.75 11.18
CA TYR A 241 -8.35 -17.88 12.11
C TYR A 241 -8.46 -19.22 11.38
N GLU A 242 -9.45 -19.37 10.51
CA GLU A 242 -9.71 -20.61 9.78
C GLU A 242 -8.58 -21.01 8.83
N LYS A 243 -8.02 -20.03 8.11
CA LYS A 243 -7.12 -20.31 6.98
C LYS A 243 -5.65 -20.04 7.29
N VAL A 244 -5.35 -19.36 8.40
CA VAL A 244 -3.98 -19.00 8.79
C VAL A 244 -3.64 -19.53 10.17
N TRP A 245 -4.38 -19.11 11.20
CA TRP A 245 -3.99 -19.37 12.59
C TRP A 245 -4.10 -20.84 12.96
N TYR A 246 -5.25 -21.49 12.71
CA TYR A 246 -5.42 -22.90 13.05
C TYR A 246 -4.45 -23.80 12.28
N PRO A 247 -4.26 -23.65 10.95
CA PRO A 247 -3.25 -24.42 10.22
C PRO A 247 -1.82 -24.18 10.71
N LEU A 248 -1.46 -22.93 11.02
CA LEU A 248 -0.14 -22.59 11.57
C LEU A 248 0.07 -23.24 12.94
N TYR A 249 -0.96 -23.22 13.79
CA TYR A 249 -0.93 -23.81 15.12
C TYR A 249 -0.81 -25.34 15.06
N GLU A 250 -1.56 -26.00 14.17
CA GLU A 250 -1.42 -27.44 13.92
C GLU A 250 0.01 -27.78 13.47
N HIS A 251 0.56 -27.02 12.53
CA HIS A 251 1.93 -27.20 12.07
C HIS A 251 2.96 -27.04 13.20
N MET A 252 2.76 -26.05 14.07
CA MET A 252 3.61 -25.86 15.26
C MET A 252 3.54 -27.06 16.20
N GLN A 253 2.35 -27.59 16.47
CA GLN A 253 2.15 -28.77 17.32
C GLN A 253 2.83 -30.02 16.75
N GLU A 254 2.81 -30.20 15.44
CA GLU A 254 3.53 -31.29 14.77
C GLU A 254 5.04 -31.18 14.91
N GLU A 255 5.60 -29.98 14.74
CA GLU A 255 7.03 -29.73 14.90
C GLU A 255 7.50 -29.92 16.34
N GLN A 256 6.71 -29.48 17.33
CA GLN A 256 6.97 -29.74 18.75
C GLN A 256 7.02 -31.25 19.05
N LYS A 257 6.11 -32.04 18.45
CA LYS A 257 6.10 -33.50 18.58
C LYS A 257 7.33 -34.14 17.93
N LYS A 258 7.72 -33.71 16.73
CA LYS A 258 8.92 -34.23 16.03
C LYS A 258 10.21 -33.95 16.80
N GLN A 259 10.30 -32.79 17.43
CA GLN A 259 11.46 -32.37 18.21
C GLN A 259 11.43 -32.88 19.65
N GLY A 260 10.30 -33.45 20.10
CA GLY A 260 10.10 -33.87 21.48
C GLY A 260 10.20 -32.71 22.49
N LYS A 261 9.92 -31.48 22.04
CA LYS A 261 10.10 -30.25 22.83
C LYS A 261 8.87 -29.37 22.76
N VAL A 262 8.44 -28.86 23.91
CA VAL A 262 7.48 -27.76 23.98
C VAL A 262 8.22 -26.44 23.80
N PHE A 263 7.80 -25.62 22.83
CA PHE A 263 8.38 -24.31 22.58
C PHE A 263 8.00 -23.35 23.72
N ASP A 264 8.98 -22.57 24.17
CA ASP A 264 8.71 -21.41 25.02
C ASP A 264 8.10 -20.25 24.21
N ASP A 265 7.72 -19.16 24.88
CA ASP A 265 7.07 -18.02 24.22
C ASP A 265 7.92 -17.40 23.11
N LYS A 266 9.24 -17.33 23.31
CA LYS A 266 10.16 -16.76 22.30
C LYS A 266 10.27 -17.69 21.09
N GLU A 267 10.39 -18.99 21.32
CA GLU A 267 10.44 -20.00 20.25
C GLU A 267 9.13 -20.08 19.48
N ARG A 268 7.99 -19.90 20.15
CA ARG A 268 6.67 -19.79 19.51
C ARG A 268 6.60 -18.57 18.61
N ASP A 269 7.04 -17.41 19.09
CA ASP A 269 7.05 -16.19 18.29
C ASP A 269 7.97 -16.31 17.07
N GLU A 270 9.19 -16.85 17.25
CA GLU A 270 10.12 -17.12 16.15
C GLU A 270 9.54 -18.12 15.12
N PHE A 271 8.83 -19.15 15.59
CA PHE A 271 8.16 -20.11 14.72
C PHE A 271 7.01 -19.48 13.93
N ILE A 272 6.16 -18.68 14.59
CA ILE A 272 5.07 -17.94 13.97
C ILE A 272 5.63 -16.99 12.92
N ASP A 273 6.63 -16.17 13.25
CA ASP A 273 7.24 -15.22 12.31
C ASP A 273 7.83 -15.92 11.08
N LYS A 274 8.46 -17.09 11.26
CA LYS A 274 9.03 -17.88 10.17
C LYS A 274 7.96 -18.47 9.24
N ASN A 275 6.82 -18.89 9.78
CA ASN A 275 5.85 -19.73 9.04
C ASN A 275 4.54 -19.01 8.68
N VAL A 276 4.19 -17.90 9.33
CA VAL A 276 2.91 -17.20 9.11
C VAL A 276 2.72 -16.78 7.65
N ARG A 277 3.81 -16.44 6.94
CA ARG A 277 3.78 -16.10 5.49
C ARG A 277 3.22 -17.24 4.64
N ARG A 278 3.66 -18.48 4.88
CA ARG A 278 3.22 -19.67 4.14
C ARG A 278 1.70 -19.82 4.14
N PHE A 279 1.05 -19.47 5.24
CA PHE A 279 -0.40 -19.60 5.41
C PHE A 279 -1.16 -18.31 5.06
N SER A 280 -0.53 -17.14 5.27
CA SER A 280 -1.13 -15.84 4.96
C SER A 280 -1.06 -15.46 3.48
N ASP A 281 0.02 -15.82 2.77
CA ASP A 281 0.26 -15.44 1.39
C ASP A 281 -0.84 -15.92 0.43
N PRO A 282 -1.39 -17.15 0.52
CA PRO A 282 -2.53 -17.55 -0.33
C PRO A 282 -3.78 -16.67 -0.18
N LEU A 283 -3.99 -16.08 1.01
CA LEU A 283 -5.08 -15.13 1.27
C LEU A 283 -4.71 -13.72 0.85
N ARG A 284 -3.45 -13.34 1.09
CA ARG A 284 -2.83 -12.05 0.72
C ARG A 284 -2.41 -11.98 -0.74
N LEU A 285 -2.54 -13.00 -1.55
CA LEU A 285 -2.18 -12.98 -2.98
C LEU A 285 -3.44 -13.24 -3.83
N LYS A 286 -4.63 -13.28 -3.21
CA LYS A 286 -5.87 -13.63 -3.89
C LYS A 286 -6.36 -12.46 -4.74
N LYS A 287 -6.39 -12.68 -6.06
CA LYS A 287 -6.97 -11.76 -7.06
C LYS A 287 -8.39 -11.37 -6.64
N LYS A 288 -8.62 -10.08 -6.33
CA LYS A 288 -9.90 -9.60 -5.77
C LYS A 288 -11.01 -9.37 -6.81
N THR A 289 -10.71 -9.40 -8.11
CA THR A 289 -11.68 -9.01 -9.15
C THR A 289 -11.69 -9.97 -10.34
N LYS A 290 -12.88 -10.15 -10.95
CA LYS A 290 -13.10 -11.01 -12.13
C LYS A 290 -12.51 -10.43 -13.43
N GLU A 291 -12.14 -9.15 -13.45
CA GLU A 291 -11.71 -8.45 -14.67
C GLU A 291 -10.34 -7.74 -14.50
N SER A 292 -10.07 -7.06 -13.37
CA SER A 292 -8.77 -6.41 -13.14
C SER A 292 -7.67 -7.33 -12.58
N HIS A 293 -6.45 -7.20 -13.11
CA HIS A 293 -5.28 -7.98 -12.71
C HIS A 293 -4.60 -7.44 -11.44
N VAL A 294 -5.39 -7.34 -10.37
CA VAL A 294 -4.90 -6.85 -9.07
C VAL A 294 -4.22 -7.98 -8.32
N VAL A 295 -2.92 -7.80 -8.07
CA VAL A 295 -2.14 -8.68 -7.22
C VAL A 295 -1.99 -8.01 -5.88
N GLN A 296 -2.30 -8.78 -4.88
CA GLN A 296 -2.20 -8.36 -3.52
C GLN A 296 -0.73 -8.48 -3.08
N ALA A 297 0.05 -7.40 -2.91
CA ALA A 297 1.49 -7.49 -2.62
C ALA A 297 2.06 -6.20 -2.01
N MET A 298 3.26 -6.27 -1.44
CA MET A 298 3.97 -5.09 -0.94
C MET A 298 5.34 -4.97 -1.56
N PHE A 299 5.71 -3.79 -2.04
CA PHE A 299 7.04 -3.55 -2.57
C PHE A 299 7.99 -3.31 -1.40
N PRO A 300 9.23 -3.83 -1.44
CA PRO A 300 9.89 -4.57 -2.52
C PRO A 300 9.63 -6.10 -2.50
N ALA A 301 8.80 -6.61 -1.60
CA ALA A 301 8.41 -8.03 -1.54
C ALA A 301 7.41 -8.42 -2.66
N LEU A 302 7.88 -8.42 -3.90
CA LEU A 302 7.09 -8.72 -5.08
C LEU A 302 7.04 -10.23 -5.39
N PRO A 303 5.84 -10.83 -5.58
CA PRO A 303 5.69 -12.27 -5.86
C PRO A 303 5.92 -12.64 -7.33
N PHE A 304 6.62 -11.78 -8.07
CA PHE A 304 6.84 -11.96 -9.51
C PHE A 304 8.20 -12.61 -9.75
N GLY A 305 8.26 -13.42 -10.80
CA GLY A 305 9.52 -13.96 -11.31
C GLY A 305 10.39 -12.87 -11.91
N ASP A 306 11.64 -13.22 -12.17
CA ASP A 306 12.59 -12.32 -12.80
C ASP A 306 12.16 -12.02 -14.24
N GLU A 307 12.47 -10.81 -14.72
CA GLU A 307 12.20 -10.37 -16.10
C GLU A 307 10.73 -10.51 -16.55
N THR A 308 9.79 -10.19 -15.65
CA THR A 308 8.36 -10.33 -15.92
C THR A 308 7.78 -9.13 -16.67
N PHE A 309 8.24 -7.91 -16.40
CA PHE A 309 7.58 -6.68 -16.85
C PHE A 309 8.41 -5.87 -17.85
N ASP A 310 7.74 -5.37 -18.88
CA ASP A 310 8.28 -4.38 -19.82
C ASP A 310 8.24 -2.96 -19.22
N ARG A 311 7.30 -2.72 -18.29
CA ARG A 311 7.07 -1.44 -17.63
C ARG A 311 6.84 -1.61 -16.14
N PHE A 312 7.51 -0.79 -15.35
CA PHE A 312 7.24 -0.61 -13.93
C PHE A 312 6.84 0.85 -13.71
N VAL A 313 5.65 1.10 -13.18
CA VAL A 313 5.13 2.46 -12.98
C VAL A 313 4.76 2.64 -11.52
N ALA A 314 5.51 3.47 -10.81
CA ALA A 314 5.25 3.86 -9.45
C ALA A 314 4.73 5.29 -9.38
N SER A 315 3.45 5.47 -9.12
CA SER A 315 2.83 6.80 -8.98
C SER A 315 2.33 7.05 -7.56
N TRP A 316 2.70 8.19 -6.97
CA TRP A 316 2.27 8.63 -5.62
C TRP A 316 2.35 7.49 -4.59
N SER A 317 3.47 6.77 -4.61
CA SER A 317 3.68 5.57 -3.82
C SER A 317 5.04 5.59 -3.12
N LEU A 318 6.01 4.86 -3.66
CA LEU A 318 7.34 4.66 -3.07
C LEU A 318 8.05 5.99 -2.79
N SER A 319 8.08 6.86 -3.80
CA SER A 319 8.79 8.14 -3.76
C SER A 319 8.17 9.18 -2.84
N THR A 320 6.84 9.20 -2.76
CA THR A 320 6.13 10.18 -1.95
C THR A 320 6.16 9.80 -0.47
N HIS A 321 5.98 8.52 -0.14
CA HIS A 321 5.67 8.12 1.24
C HIS A 321 6.83 7.47 1.99
N VAL A 322 7.79 6.87 1.29
CA VAL A 322 8.73 5.92 1.93
C VAL A 322 10.19 6.29 1.73
N PHE A 323 10.57 6.82 0.56
CA PHE A 323 11.98 7.12 0.24
C PHE A 323 12.70 7.99 1.28
N HIS A 324 11.98 8.90 1.96
CA HIS A 324 12.54 9.75 3.01
C HIS A 324 12.93 9.05 4.31
N ARG A 325 12.62 7.76 4.44
CA ARG A 325 12.88 6.94 5.63
C ARG A 325 13.86 5.81 5.36
N LEU A 326 14.35 5.71 4.13
CA LEU A 326 15.21 4.62 3.70
C LEU A 326 16.67 4.93 4.00
N ASP A 327 17.38 3.92 4.51
CA ASP A 327 18.83 3.90 4.53
C ASP A 327 19.41 3.42 3.19
N ALA A 328 20.74 3.43 3.06
CA ALA A 328 21.41 3.07 1.82
C ALA A 328 21.19 1.60 1.42
N LYS A 329 21.08 0.68 2.40
CA LYS A 329 20.84 -0.74 2.11
C LYS A 329 19.42 -0.96 1.60
N GLU A 330 18.45 -0.26 2.17
CA GLU A 330 17.05 -0.32 1.74
C GLU A 330 16.83 0.28 0.35
N PHE A 331 17.55 1.36 0.01
CA PHE A 331 17.56 1.89 -1.36
C PHE A 331 18.19 0.91 -2.35
N ASN A 332 19.35 0.32 -2.04
CA ASN A 332 19.96 -0.67 -2.93
C ASN A 332 19.03 -1.86 -3.19
N HIS A 333 18.37 -2.37 -2.15
CA HIS A 333 17.38 -3.45 -2.29
C HIS A 333 16.17 -3.03 -3.17
N THR A 334 15.79 -1.75 -3.14
CA THR A 334 14.76 -1.19 -4.04
C THR A 334 15.21 -1.28 -5.51
N TRP A 335 16.45 -0.91 -5.80
CA TRP A 335 17.02 -0.96 -7.15
C TRP A 335 17.17 -2.40 -7.65
N GLU A 336 17.65 -3.32 -6.79
CA GLU A 336 17.74 -4.76 -7.07
C GLU A 336 16.39 -5.33 -7.48
N VAL A 337 15.34 -5.05 -6.70
CA VAL A 337 14.01 -5.60 -7.00
C VAL A 337 13.41 -5.03 -8.27
N ILE A 338 13.60 -3.73 -8.56
CA ILE A 338 13.15 -3.14 -9.82
C ILE A 338 13.86 -3.80 -11.01
N MET A 339 15.18 -3.95 -10.94
CA MET A 339 15.96 -4.58 -12.01
C MET A 339 15.68 -6.05 -12.19
N ARG A 340 15.40 -6.76 -11.09
CA ARG A 340 15.00 -8.17 -11.09
C ARG A 340 13.72 -8.37 -11.89
N VAL A 341 12.68 -7.58 -11.63
CA VAL A 341 11.37 -7.80 -12.26
C VAL A 341 11.25 -7.20 -13.67
N LEU A 342 12.14 -6.27 -14.04
CA LEU A 342 12.20 -5.70 -15.40
C LEU A 342 12.83 -6.67 -16.39
N LYS A 343 12.17 -6.81 -17.55
CA LYS A 343 12.75 -7.43 -18.75
C LYS A 343 13.96 -6.64 -19.24
N GLN A 344 14.76 -7.29 -20.06
CA GLN A 344 15.74 -6.59 -20.89
C GLN A 344 15.07 -5.49 -21.71
N GLU A 345 15.65 -4.29 -21.71
CA GLU A 345 15.08 -3.04 -22.27
C GLU A 345 13.80 -2.54 -21.58
N GLY A 346 13.45 -3.12 -20.43
CA GLY A 346 12.35 -2.67 -19.58
C GLY A 346 12.62 -1.31 -18.96
N GLU A 347 11.56 -0.54 -18.75
CA GLU A 347 11.62 0.83 -18.20
C GLU A 347 10.81 0.93 -16.90
N ALA A 348 11.36 1.67 -15.94
CA ALA A 348 10.73 2.03 -14.68
C ALA A 348 10.54 3.54 -14.57
N PHE A 349 9.35 3.97 -14.14
CA PHE A 349 8.99 5.36 -13.90
C PHE A 349 8.50 5.50 -12.47
N ILE A 350 9.15 6.34 -11.68
CA ILE A 350 8.79 6.58 -10.27
C ILE A 350 8.54 8.09 -10.09
N PHE A 351 7.30 8.46 -9.77
CA PHE A 351 6.87 9.85 -9.65
C PHE A 351 5.62 10.02 -8.75
N PRO A 352 5.26 11.24 -8.35
CA PRO A 352 6.21 12.34 -8.27
C PRO A 352 7.28 12.01 -7.22
N LEU A 353 8.47 12.52 -7.46
CA LEU A 353 9.47 12.67 -6.43
C LEU A 353 9.09 13.92 -5.62
N TYR A 354 8.02 13.84 -4.81
CA TYR A 354 7.54 15.02 -4.07
C TYR A 354 8.46 15.33 -2.89
N TYR A 355 9.52 16.07 -3.19
CA TYR A 355 10.64 16.40 -2.31
C TYR A 355 10.37 17.46 -1.23
N LYS A 356 9.12 17.89 -1.05
CA LYS A 356 8.77 19.10 -0.27
C LYS A 356 8.78 18.93 1.25
N GLY A 357 9.02 17.73 1.77
CA GLY A 357 9.19 17.45 3.21
C GLY A 357 10.41 16.58 3.55
N LEU A 358 11.27 16.35 2.56
CA LEU A 358 12.41 15.43 2.61
C LEU A 358 13.66 16.17 3.10
N PRO A 359 14.32 15.76 4.20
CA PRO A 359 15.64 16.30 4.56
C PRO A 359 16.61 16.12 3.39
N SER A 360 17.44 17.12 3.10
CA SER A 360 18.41 17.09 1.99
C SER A 360 19.27 15.82 2.00
N GLU A 361 19.65 15.34 3.19
CA GLU A 361 20.42 14.12 3.41
C GLU A 361 19.77 12.86 2.81
N SER A 362 18.43 12.76 2.83
CA SER A 362 17.73 11.61 2.25
C SER A 362 17.76 11.64 0.72
N LYS A 363 17.77 12.84 0.13
CA LYS A 363 17.87 13.03 -1.33
C LYS A 363 19.26 12.67 -1.82
N GLU A 364 20.28 13.16 -1.11
CA GLU A 364 21.68 12.86 -1.37
C GLU A 364 21.94 11.35 -1.27
N ARG A 365 21.41 10.70 -0.22
CA ARG A 365 21.52 9.25 -0.04
C ARG A 365 20.91 8.45 -1.19
N MET A 366 19.71 8.81 -1.65
CA MET A 366 19.08 8.15 -2.80
C MET A 366 19.99 8.26 -4.03
N VAL A 367 20.48 9.46 -4.35
CA VAL A 367 21.35 9.69 -5.52
C VAL A 367 22.69 8.98 -5.38
N GLU A 368 23.28 8.94 -4.18
CA GLU A 368 24.49 8.18 -3.91
C GLU A 368 24.27 6.68 -4.18
N THR A 369 23.17 6.10 -3.71
CA THR A 369 22.86 4.69 -3.96
C THR A 369 22.62 4.40 -5.44
N LEU A 370 21.97 5.30 -6.19
CA LEU A 370 21.80 5.18 -7.64
C LEU A 370 23.15 5.23 -8.38
N LYS A 371 24.07 6.11 -7.96
CA LYS A 371 25.43 6.19 -8.51
C LYS A 371 26.23 4.92 -8.23
N THR A 372 26.24 4.46 -6.98
CA THR A 372 26.95 3.24 -6.57
C THR A 372 26.40 2.03 -7.30
N TYR A 373 25.08 1.83 -7.25
CA TYR A 373 24.42 0.71 -7.92
C TYR A 373 24.65 0.75 -9.43
N GLY A 374 24.54 1.91 -10.09
CA GLY A 374 24.84 2.05 -11.52
C GLY A 374 26.31 1.79 -11.88
N SER A 375 27.25 2.03 -10.97
CA SER A 375 28.66 1.70 -11.21
C SER A 375 28.95 0.19 -11.08
N GLU A 376 28.18 -0.50 -10.24
CA GLU A 376 28.28 -1.95 -10.01
C GLU A 376 27.48 -2.78 -11.03
N HIS A 377 26.43 -2.19 -11.61
CA HIS A 377 25.51 -2.83 -12.55
C HIS A 377 25.46 -2.05 -13.87
N PRO A 378 26.32 -2.38 -14.86
CA PRO A 378 26.38 -1.64 -16.12
C PRO A 378 25.12 -1.73 -16.97
N ASP A 379 24.19 -2.64 -16.66
CA ASP A 379 22.86 -2.74 -17.27
C ASP A 379 21.83 -1.80 -16.62
N PHE A 380 22.17 -1.12 -15.54
CA PHE A 380 21.33 -0.15 -14.84
C PHE A 380 21.59 1.28 -15.33
N LEU A 381 20.69 1.79 -16.18
CA LEU A 381 20.64 3.21 -16.50
C LEU A 381 19.60 3.90 -15.63
N TRP A 382 19.91 5.11 -15.18
CA TRP A 382 18.96 5.95 -14.46
C TRP A 382 19.13 7.42 -14.82
N GLU A 383 18.01 8.16 -14.74
CA GLU A 383 17.97 9.59 -14.95
C GLU A 383 16.95 10.24 -14.00
N LEU A 384 17.21 11.49 -13.63
CA LEU A 384 16.25 12.33 -12.94
C LEU A 384 15.68 13.33 -13.94
N TRP A 385 14.35 13.45 -13.99
CA TRP A 385 13.65 14.34 -14.91
C TRP A 385 12.82 15.38 -14.18
N ASP A 386 12.77 16.60 -14.71
CA ASP A 386 11.79 17.61 -14.30
C ASP A 386 10.36 17.30 -14.85
N ILE A 387 9.39 18.16 -14.55
CA ILE A 387 7.99 18.03 -15.04
C ILE A 387 7.87 18.08 -16.59
N PHE A 388 8.91 18.56 -17.28
CA PHE A 388 8.94 18.69 -18.74
C PHE A 388 9.75 17.56 -19.40
N LYS A 389 10.20 16.57 -18.64
CA LYS A 389 11.01 15.43 -19.09
C LYS A 389 12.44 15.81 -19.48
N ASN A 390 12.95 16.95 -19.00
CA ASN A 390 14.36 17.29 -19.17
C ASN A 390 15.18 16.60 -18.07
N LYS A 391 16.32 16.05 -18.45
CA LYS A 391 17.30 15.54 -17.48
C LYS A 391 17.78 16.68 -16.58
N VAL A 392 17.77 16.44 -15.28
CA VAL A 392 18.28 17.35 -14.26
C VAL A 392 19.32 16.63 -13.39
N ASP A 393 20.35 17.37 -12.99
CA ASP A 393 21.39 16.84 -12.09
C ASP A 393 21.06 17.13 -10.61
N ASP A 394 20.24 18.16 -10.35
CA ASP A 394 19.78 18.51 -9.01
C ASP A 394 18.55 17.69 -8.61
N PRO A 395 18.65 16.82 -7.60
CA PRO A 395 17.52 16.03 -7.12
C PRO A 395 16.38 16.88 -6.59
N ALA A 396 16.63 18.10 -6.08
CA ALA A 396 15.57 18.96 -5.58
C ALA A 396 14.65 19.49 -6.69
N SER A 397 15.13 19.52 -7.93
CA SER A 397 14.39 19.95 -9.12
C SER A 397 13.74 18.78 -9.88
N ALA A 398 14.02 17.54 -9.48
CA ALA A 398 13.49 16.35 -10.13
C ALA A 398 12.06 16.05 -9.70
N CYS A 399 11.24 15.60 -10.64
CA CYS A 399 9.87 15.14 -10.44
C CYS A 399 9.69 13.66 -10.77
N THR A 400 10.53 13.09 -11.63
CA THR A 400 10.49 11.67 -11.98
C THR A 400 11.87 11.04 -11.89
N LEU A 401 11.95 9.84 -11.31
CA LEU A 401 13.10 8.95 -11.45
C LEU A 401 12.77 7.96 -12.56
N TYR A 402 13.60 7.99 -13.60
CA TYR A 402 13.56 7.05 -14.71
C TYR A 402 14.68 6.02 -14.54
N ILE A 403 14.36 4.75 -14.72
CA ILE A 403 15.31 3.64 -14.71
C ILE A 403 15.08 2.80 -15.97
N LYS A 404 16.17 2.30 -16.58
CA LYS A 404 16.11 1.38 -17.72
C LYS A 404 17.11 0.24 -17.55
N LYS A 405 16.65 -0.99 -17.76
CA LYS A 405 17.50 -2.17 -17.88
C LYS A 405 18.03 -2.27 -19.31
N GLN A 406 19.28 -1.90 -19.55
CA GLN A 406 19.86 -1.88 -20.90
C GLN A 406 20.61 -3.17 -21.25
N LYS A 407 20.64 -3.51 -22.55
CA LYS A 407 21.38 -4.67 -23.01
C LYS A 407 22.88 -4.42 -22.87
N LEU A 408 23.56 -5.29 -22.13
CA LEU A 408 25.02 -5.27 -22.09
C LEU A 408 25.54 -5.54 -23.51
N ALA A 409 26.32 -4.61 -24.05
CA ALA A 409 27.11 -4.88 -25.24
C ALA A 409 28.04 -6.06 -24.88
N LEU A 410 27.92 -7.18 -25.60
CA LEU A 410 28.90 -8.25 -25.53
C LEU A 410 30.26 -7.62 -25.80
N GLN A 411 31.10 -7.53 -24.76
CA GLN A 411 32.51 -7.22 -24.98
C GLN A 411 33.05 -8.35 -25.85
N ASN A 412 33.32 -8.04 -27.11
CA ASN A 412 34.08 -8.93 -27.98
C ASN A 412 35.36 -9.26 -27.22
N LYS A 413 35.49 -10.50 -26.75
CA LYS A 413 36.79 -11.07 -26.42
C LYS A 413 37.59 -10.99 -27.71
N GLU A 414 38.47 -10.01 -27.79
CA GLU A 414 39.47 -9.93 -28.84
C GLU A 414 40.13 -11.30 -28.91
N SER A 415 39.96 -11.93 -30.06
CA SER A 415 40.69 -13.08 -30.52
C SER A 415 42.18 -12.83 -30.29
N ILE A 416 42.79 -13.60 -29.39
CA ILE A 416 44.24 -13.75 -29.33
C ILE A 416 44.68 -14.24 -30.72
N PRO A 417 45.50 -13.47 -31.47
CA PRO A 417 46.04 -13.97 -32.72
C PRO A 417 47.04 -15.07 -32.38
N THR A 418 46.72 -16.30 -32.78
CA THR A 418 47.70 -17.36 -32.95
C THR A 418 48.47 -17.05 -34.23
N GLY A 419 49.61 -16.41 -34.06
CA GLY A 419 50.65 -16.23 -35.09
C GLY A 419 51.95 -16.79 -34.56
#